data_AF-A0A2P5L7K5-F1
#
_entry.id   AF-A0A2P5L7K5-F1
#
_cell.length_a   1.000
_cell.length_b   1.000
_cell.length_c   1.000
_cell.angle_alpha   90.00
_cell.angle_beta   90.00
_cell.angle_gamma   90.00
#
_symmetry.space_group_name_H-M   'P 1'
#
loop_
_entity.id
_entity.type
_entity.pdbx_description
1 polymer ?
#
loop_
_entity_poly.entity_id
_entity_poly.type
_entity_poly.pdbx_seq_one_letter_code
_entity_poly.pdbx_strand_id
1 'polypeptide(L)'
;MTVRQAHGFTLLEILIALAVFAVLAVMAYGGLRSILQAQAGTDPRAKQLGQLQSAIYQLNEDLNQAVNRNVRDELGGPEPAFSQGRGSELLVFTRSVPSWGQQTAANELQRVSYRVENGALYRQVWTILDRTPQTLFR
;
A
#
# COMPACT_ATOMS: atom_id res chain seq x y z
N MET A 1 11.36 57.22 -52.66
CA MET A 1 10.93 56.25 -51.62
C MET A 1 10.14 55.16 -52.32
N THR A 2 10.75 54.02 -52.61
CA THR A 2 10.05 52.88 -53.23
C THR A 2 9.28 52.14 -52.14
N VAL A 3 7.96 52.27 -52.17
CA VAL A 3 7.05 51.52 -51.29
C VAL A 3 7.11 50.06 -51.73
N ARG A 4 7.67 49.21 -50.88
CA ARG A 4 7.70 47.76 -51.08
C ARG A 4 6.28 47.23 -50.87
N GLN A 5 5.67 46.69 -51.92
CA GLN A 5 4.33 46.11 -51.82
C GLN A 5 4.40 44.86 -50.94
N ALA A 6 3.59 44.83 -49.87
CA ALA A 6 3.43 43.66 -49.03
C ALA A 6 2.62 42.61 -49.81
N HIS A 7 3.24 41.50 -50.19
CA HIS A 7 2.53 40.36 -50.75
C HIS A 7 1.70 39.70 -49.65
N GLY A 8 0.37 39.59 -49.88
CA GLY A 8 -0.54 38.88 -48.98
C GLY A 8 -0.39 37.36 -49.12
N PHE A 9 -0.77 36.64 -48.07
CA PHE A 9 -0.80 35.17 -48.07
C PHE A 9 -1.79 34.64 -49.11
N THR A 10 -1.39 33.59 -49.82
CA THR A 10 -2.29 32.90 -50.75
C THR A 10 -3.23 31.95 -49.99
N LEU A 11 -4.39 31.65 -50.56
CA LEU A 11 -5.30 30.63 -50.02
C LEU A 11 -4.61 29.26 -49.88
N LEU A 12 -3.72 28.94 -50.82
CA LEU A 12 -2.93 27.71 -50.81
C LEU A 12 -1.98 27.66 -49.60
N GLU A 13 -1.35 28.78 -49.23
CA GLU A 13 -0.49 28.88 -48.05
C GLU A 13 -1.24 28.62 -46.74
N ILE A 14 -2.43 29.20 -46.59
CA ILE A 14 -3.26 28.99 -45.41
C ILE A 14 -3.73 27.53 -45.32
N LEU A 15 -4.08 26.90 -46.45
CA LEU A 15 -4.46 25.48 -46.48
C LEU A 15 -3.29 24.57 -46.10
N ILE A 16 -2.09 24.82 -46.63
CA ILE A 16 -0.90 24.04 -46.29
C ILE A 16 -0.55 24.24 -44.81
N ALA A 17 -0.58 25.48 -44.32
CA ALA A 17 -0.33 25.78 -42.91
C ALA A 17 -1.31 25.06 -41.98
N LEU A 18 -2.60 25.06 -42.31
CA LEU A 18 -3.64 24.35 -41.55
C LEU A 18 -3.46 22.83 -41.62
N ALA A 19 -3.09 22.27 -42.77
CA ALA A 19 -2.84 20.84 -42.91
C ALA A 19 -1.65 20.39 -42.05
N VAL A 20 -0.53 21.11 -42.10
CA VAL A 20 0.65 20.83 -41.26
C VAL A 20 0.29 21.01 -39.78
N PHE A 21 -0.40 22.08 -39.42
CA PHE A 21 -0.84 22.34 -38.05
C PHE A 21 -1.75 21.21 -37.53
N ALA A 22 -2.71 20.74 -38.32
CA ALA A 22 -3.58 19.64 -37.94
C ALA A 22 -2.80 18.35 -37.68
N VAL A 23 -1.82 18.01 -38.52
CA VAL A 23 -0.95 16.84 -38.32
C VAL A 23 -0.12 16.99 -37.05
N LEU A 24 0.49 18.16 -36.82
CA LEU A 24 1.24 18.45 -35.59
C LEU A 24 0.35 18.35 -34.35
N ALA A 25 -0.86 18.89 -34.39
CA ALA A 25 -1.82 18.83 -33.29
C ALA A 25 -2.22 17.39 -32.96
N VAL A 26 -2.50 16.56 -33.97
CA VAL A 26 -2.81 15.14 -33.79
C VAL A 26 -1.62 14.39 -33.16
N MET A 27 -0.40 14.63 -33.65
CA MET A 27 0.80 14.01 -33.09
C MET A 27 1.04 14.44 -31.64
N ALA A 28 0.91 15.75 -31.34
CA ALA A 28 1.07 16.28 -29.99
C ALA A 28 0.04 15.68 -29.03
N TYR A 29 -1.24 15.65 -29.42
CA TYR A 29 -2.30 15.06 -28.62
C TYR A 29 -2.09 13.55 -28.41
N GLY A 30 -1.70 12.82 -29.47
CA GLY A 30 -1.37 11.40 -29.38
C GLY A 30 -0.20 11.12 -28.43
N GLY A 31 0.87 11.92 -28.52
CA GLY A 31 2.03 11.84 -27.63
C GLY A 31 1.66 12.07 -26.17
N LEU A 32 0.90 13.14 -25.88
CA LEU A 32 0.40 13.42 -24.54
C LEU A 32 -0.43 12.26 -23.99
N ARG A 33 -1.36 11.73 -24.80
CA ARG A 33 -2.20 10.58 -24.41
C ARG A 33 -1.36 9.34 -24.10
N SER A 34 -0.28 9.10 -24.85
CA SER A 34 0.64 7.98 -24.60
C SER A 34 1.36 8.13 -23.26
N ILE A 35 1.84 9.33 -22.94
CA ILE A 35 2.50 9.63 -21.67
C ILE A 35 1.54 9.42 -20.49
N LEU A 36 0.32 9.94 -20.58
CA LEU A 36 -0.69 9.79 -19.53
C LEU A 36 -1.05 8.31 -19.28
N GLN A 37 -1.17 7.51 -20.35
CA GLN A 37 -1.42 6.08 -20.24
C GLN A 37 -0.24 5.32 -19.61
N ALA A 38 0.99 5.67 -19.97
CA ALA A 38 2.18 5.07 -19.37
C ALA A 38 2.27 5.35 -17.86
N GLN A 39 1.97 6.59 -17.44
CA GLN A 39 1.90 6.94 -16.02
C GLN A 39 0.78 6.17 -15.30
N ALA A 40 -0.42 6.13 -15.88
CA ALA A 40 -1.56 5.43 -15.30
C ALA A 40 -1.34 3.91 -15.17
N GLY A 41 -0.55 3.30 -16.05
CA GLY A 41 -0.20 1.87 -15.96
C GLY A 41 0.86 1.55 -14.90
N THR A 42 1.69 2.53 -14.52
CA THR A 42 2.83 2.33 -13.62
C THR A 42 2.44 2.49 -12.15
N ASP A 43 1.57 3.46 -11.84
CA ASP A 43 1.17 3.79 -10.46
C ASP A 43 0.46 2.64 -9.71
N PRO A 44 -0.50 1.90 -10.31
CA PRO A 44 -1.19 0.80 -9.62
C PRO A 44 -0.25 -0.35 -9.23
N ARG A 45 0.72 -0.67 -10.09
CA ARG A 45 1.70 -1.75 -9.85
C ARG A 45 2.67 -1.35 -8.75
N ALA A 46 3.15 -0.10 -8.77
CA ALA A 46 4.00 0.44 -7.72
C ALA A 46 3.28 0.41 -6.36
N LYS A 47 2.00 0.80 -6.33
CA LYS A 47 1.17 0.76 -5.12
C LYS A 47 0.99 -0.66 -4.58
N GLN A 48 0.67 -1.64 -5.44
CA GLN A 48 0.55 -3.04 -5.03
C GLN A 48 1.85 -3.60 -4.45
N LEU A 49 2.98 -3.32 -5.11
CA LEU A 49 4.29 -3.73 -4.62
C LEU A 49 4.63 -3.07 -3.29
N GLY A 50 4.34 -1.78 -3.13
CA GLY A 50 4.51 -1.07 -1.86
C GLY A 50 3.68 -1.65 -0.72
N GLN A 51 2.42 -2.03 -0.99
CA GLN A 51 1.57 -2.71 -0.01
C GLN A 51 2.15 -4.06 0.41
N LEU A 52 2.64 -4.85 -0.54
CA LEU A 52 3.28 -6.14 -0.25
C LEU A 52 4.56 -5.97 0.58
N GLN A 53 5.41 -5.01 0.22
CA GLN A 53 6.65 -4.72 0.96
C GLN A 53 6.35 -4.30 2.40
N SER A 54 5.37 -3.41 2.61
CA SER A 54 4.94 -2.99 3.95
C SER A 54 4.39 -4.17 4.77
N ALA A 55 3.61 -5.06 4.15
CA ALA A 55 3.09 -6.25 4.83
C ALA A 55 4.21 -7.21 5.25
N ILE A 56 5.18 -7.47 4.36
CA ILE A 56 6.35 -8.31 4.66
C ILE A 56 7.21 -7.69 5.75
N TYR A 57 7.45 -6.37 5.69
CA TYR A 57 8.21 -5.66 6.71
C TYR A 57 7.55 -5.78 8.09
N GLN A 58 6.23 -5.53 8.17
CA GLN A 58 5.48 -5.66 9.42
C GLN A 58 5.53 -7.09 9.96
N LEU A 59 5.37 -8.10 9.09
CA LEU A 59 5.47 -9.50 9.48
C LEU A 59 6.86 -9.83 10.03
N ASN A 60 7.92 -9.37 9.37
CA ASN A 60 9.30 -9.60 9.81
C ASN A 60 9.57 -8.96 11.18
N GLU A 61 9.15 -7.70 11.36
CA GLU A 61 9.25 -7.00 12.64
C GLU A 61 8.52 -7.72 13.77
N ASP A 62 7.32 -8.24 13.50
CA ASP A 62 6.58 -9.01 14.49
C ASP A 62 7.28 -10.32 14.85
N LEU A 63 7.74 -11.07 13.85
CA LEU A 63 8.41 -12.37 14.04
C LEU A 63 9.76 -12.24 14.75
N ASN A 64 10.55 -11.22 14.44
CA ASN A 64 11.82 -10.95 15.13
C ASN A 64 11.62 -10.63 16.61
N GLN A 65 10.44 -10.15 16.97
CA GLN A 65 10.09 -9.79 18.33
C GLN A 65 9.23 -10.86 19.01
N ALA A 66 9.04 -12.03 18.38
CA ALA A 66 8.33 -13.14 18.97
C ALA A 66 9.05 -13.63 20.24
N VAL A 67 8.29 -13.91 21.29
CA VAL A 67 8.80 -14.36 22.58
C VAL A 67 8.10 -15.63 23.02
N ASN A 68 8.81 -16.49 23.75
CA ASN A 68 8.25 -17.74 24.28
C ASN A 68 7.41 -17.52 25.55
N ARG A 69 6.30 -16.77 25.41
CA ARG A 69 5.31 -16.55 26.47
C ARG A 69 3.96 -17.12 26.06
N ASN A 70 3.60 -18.26 26.65
CA ASN A 70 2.25 -18.84 26.56
C ASN A 70 1.23 -17.88 27.15
N VAL A 71 -0.04 -17.95 26.76
CA VAL A 71 -1.12 -17.09 27.28
C VAL A 71 -2.36 -17.90 27.59
N ARG A 72 -3.39 -17.26 28.15
CA ARG A 72 -4.72 -17.86 28.26
C ARG A 72 -5.67 -17.32 27.20
N ASP A 73 -6.42 -18.23 26.59
CA ASP A 73 -7.51 -17.86 25.69
C ASP A 73 -8.72 -17.30 26.47
N GLU A 74 -9.73 -16.84 25.74
CA GLU A 74 -10.95 -16.24 26.29
C GLU A 74 -11.76 -17.19 27.17
N LEU A 75 -11.54 -18.50 27.04
CA LEU A 75 -12.19 -19.56 27.81
C LEU A 75 -11.31 -20.01 29.00
N GLY A 76 -10.16 -19.36 29.21
CA GLY A 76 -9.19 -19.68 30.27
C GLY A 76 -8.26 -20.85 29.96
N GLY A 77 -8.37 -21.43 28.76
CA GLY A 77 -7.54 -22.53 28.28
C GLY A 77 -6.09 -22.08 27.99
N PRO A 78 -5.10 -22.97 28.14
CA PRO A 78 -3.72 -22.64 27.83
C PRO A 78 -3.51 -22.54 26.31
N GLU A 79 -2.88 -21.45 25.88
CA GLU A 79 -2.53 -21.21 24.48
C GLU A 79 -1.01 -21.06 24.32
N PRO A 80 -0.37 -21.79 23.38
CA PRO A 80 1.07 -21.74 23.18
C PRO A 80 1.58 -20.34 22.79
N ALA A 81 2.84 -20.05 23.13
CA ALA A 81 3.51 -18.80 22.75
C ALA A 81 3.53 -18.53 21.24
N PHE A 82 3.58 -19.60 20.45
CA PHE A 82 3.54 -19.57 18.99
C PHE A 82 2.73 -20.78 18.52
N SER A 83 1.75 -20.55 17.67
CA SER A 83 0.89 -21.61 17.15
C SER A 83 0.40 -21.28 15.75
N GLN A 84 0.14 -22.33 14.97
CA GLN A 84 -0.70 -22.20 13.80
C GLN A 84 -2.10 -21.79 14.24
N GLY A 85 -2.66 -20.78 13.57
CA GLY A 85 -4.01 -20.31 13.83
C GLY A 85 -5.07 -21.37 13.47
N ARG A 86 -6.32 -21.15 13.91
CA ARG A 86 -7.45 -22.03 13.59
C ARG A 86 -8.32 -21.41 12.50
N GLY A 87 -8.81 -22.24 11.58
CA GLY A 87 -9.71 -21.79 10.50
C GLY A 87 -9.01 -20.83 9.52
N SER A 88 -9.43 -19.56 9.52
CA SER A 88 -8.85 -18.50 8.67
C SER A 88 -7.56 -17.89 9.24
N GLU A 89 -7.27 -18.11 10.52
CA GLU A 89 -6.03 -17.64 11.13
C GLU A 89 -4.85 -18.49 10.64
N LEU A 90 -3.83 -17.84 10.11
CA LEU A 90 -2.60 -18.50 9.67
C LEU A 90 -1.65 -18.70 10.83
N LEU A 91 -1.46 -17.66 11.64
CA LEU A 91 -0.41 -17.62 12.64
C LEU A 91 -0.81 -16.78 13.84
N VAL A 92 -0.60 -17.32 15.04
CA VAL A 92 -0.86 -16.62 16.31
C VAL A 92 0.36 -16.75 17.22
N PHE A 93 0.84 -15.64 17.76
CA PHE A 93 2.00 -15.64 18.63
C PHE A 93 2.07 -14.44 19.57
N THR A 94 2.86 -14.57 20.62
CA THR A 94 3.18 -13.48 21.55
C THR A 94 4.47 -12.80 21.12
N ARG A 95 4.47 -11.46 21.04
CA ARG A 95 5.66 -10.66 20.76
C ARG A 95 5.91 -9.60 21.82
N SER A 96 7.16 -9.16 21.93
CA SER A 96 7.51 -7.95 22.66
C SER A 96 7.23 -6.69 21.82
N VAL A 97 7.02 -5.59 22.50
CA VAL A 97 6.88 -4.25 21.91
C VAL A 97 8.11 -3.46 22.33
N PRO A 98 8.89 -2.88 21.41
CA PRO A 98 10.06 -2.10 21.81
C PRO A 98 9.57 -0.79 22.46
N SER A 99 10.08 -0.49 23.65
CA SER A 99 9.75 0.75 24.35
C SER A 99 10.55 1.92 23.76
N TRP A 100 10.01 2.55 22.73
CA TRP A 100 10.56 3.81 22.21
C TRP A 100 10.00 5.00 23.00
N GLY A 101 10.62 5.34 24.14
CA GLY A 101 10.33 6.57 24.92
C GLY A 101 10.06 6.36 26.42
N GLN A 102 10.00 7.46 27.18
CA GLN A 102 9.80 7.50 28.65
C GLN A 102 8.37 7.20 29.13
N GLN A 103 7.51 6.66 28.28
CA GLN A 103 6.17 6.22 28.68
C GLN A 103 6.17 4.71 28.77
N THR A 104 6.56 4.22 29.94
CA THR A 104 6.41 2.84 30.38
C THR A 104 4.93 2.48 30.39
N ALA A 105 4.41 2.00 29.27
CA ALA A 105 3.09 1.37 29.25
C ALA A 105 3.27 -0.04 29.81
N ALA A 106 2.49 -0.37 30.84
CA ALA A 106 2.59 -1.59 31.66
C ALA A 106 2.47 -2.94 30.91
N ASN A 107 2.35 -2.94 29.57
CA ASN A 107 2.25 -4.14 28.74
C ASN A 107 3.34 -4.13 27.65
N GLU A 108 4.51 -4.68 27.99
CA GLU A 108 5.62 -4.89 27.05
C GLU A 108 5.34 -6.00 26.03
N LEU A 109 4.25 -6.74 26.20
CA LEU A 109 3.89 -7.89 25.40
C LEU A 109 2.55 -7.69 24.69
N GLN A 110 2.46 -8.19 23.47
CA GLN A 110 1.25 -8.21 22.66
C GLN A 110 1.02 -9.63 22.12
N ARG A 111 -0.25 -10.00 21.98
CA ARG A 111 -0.65 -11.18 21.21
C ARG A 111 -1.01 -10.70 19.80
N VAL A 112 -0.48 -11.35 18.78
CA VAL A 112 -0.75 -11.02 17.37
C VAL A 112 -1.31 -12.24 16.67
N SER A 113 -2.36 -12.03 15.86
CA SER A 113 -2.91 -13.02 14.93
C SER A 113 -2.87 -12.48 13.51
N TYR A 114 -2.32 -13.27 12.59
CA TYR A 114 -2.38 -13.04 11.16
C TYR A 114 -3.46 -13.93 10.56
N ARG A 115 -4.43 -13.33 9.88
CA ARG A 115 -5.60 -13.98 9.30
C ARG A 115 -5.76 -13.59 7.85
N VAL A 116 -6.18 -14.54 7.00
CA VAL A 116 -6.53 -14.24 5.61
C VAL A 116 -8.02 -14.40 5.42
N GLU A 117 -8.66 -13.34 4.91
CA GLU A 117 -10.09 -13.29 4.68
C GLU A 117 -10.36 -12.51 3.39
N ASN A 118 -11.15 -13.07 2.48
CA ASN A 118 -11.48 -12.46 1.17
C ASN A 118 -10.26 -11.99 0.36
N GLY A 119 -9.12 -12.70 0.47
CA GLY A 119 -7.88 -12.35 -0.22
C GLY A 119 -7.09 -11.19 0.41
N ALA A 120 -7.52 -10.68 1.56
CA ALA A 120 -6.80 -9.67 2.33
C ALA A 120 -6.13 -10.29 3.57
N LEU A 121 -4.92 -9.83 3.87
CA LEU A 121 -4.19 -10.19 5.09
C LEU A 121 -4.56 -9.20 6.20
N TYR A 122 -5.14 -9.70 7.27
CA TYR A 122 -5.45 -8.97 8.49
C TYR A 122 -4.44 -9.30 9.56
N ARG A 123 -4.02 -8.26 10.29
CA ARG A 123 -3.18 -8.36 11.48
C ARG A 123 -4.01 -7.86 12.67
N GLN A 124 -4.39 -8.77 13.56
CA GLN A 124 -5.15 -8.46 14.77
C GLN A 124 -4.19 -8.41 15.96
N VAL A 125 -4.31 -7.37 16.79
CA VAL A 125 -3.43 -7.19 17.95
C VAL A 125 -4.25 -7.09 19.23
N TRP A 126 -3.89 -7.90 20.22
CA TRP A 126 -4.36 -7.74 21.60
C TRP A 126 -3.22 -7.21 22.46
N THR A 127 -3.50 -6.14 23.21
CA THR A 127 -2.58 -5.56 24.19
C THR A 127 -2.66 -6.24 25.55
N ILE A 128 -3.68 -7.06 25.78
CA ILE A 128 -3.88 -7.86 27.00
C ILE A 128 -3.60 -9.32 26.63
N LEU A 129 -2.64 -9.94 27.31
CA LEU A 129 -2.20 -11.31 27.01
C LEU A 129 -3.22 -12.36 27.42
N ASP A 130 -3.72 -12.25 28.64
CA ASP A 130 -4.73 -13.16 29.17
C ASP A 130 -6.11 -12.60 28.82
N ARG A 131 -6.73 -13.21 27.81
CA ARG A 131 -7.92 -12.66 27.18
C ARG A 131 -9.17 -13.06 27.96
N THR A 132 -10.15 -12.15 27.94
CA THR A 132 -11.55 -12.44 28.29
C THR A 132 -12.41 -12.26 27.04
N PRO A 133 -13.65 -12.79 27.00
CA PRO A 133 -14.54 -12.62 25.85
C PRO A 133 -14.84 -11.15 25.46
N GLN A 134 -14.50 -10.18 26.33
CA GLN A 134 -14.67 -8.75 26.07
C GLN A 134 -13.39 -8.06 25.57
N THR A 135 -12.29 -8.80 25.36
CA THR A 135 -11.00 -8.21 24.97
C THR A 135 -11.01 -7.83 23.50
N LEU A 136 -11.03 -6.53 23.23
CA LEU A 136 -11.02 -6.00 21.86
C LEU A 136 -9.63 -6.09 21.24
N PHE A 137 -9.58 -6.50 19.98
CA PHE A 137 -8.39 -6.38 19.14
C PHE A 137 -8.39 -5.04 18.40
N ARG A 138 -7.20 -4.54 18.09
CA ARG A 138 -6.99 -3.45 17.14
C ARG A 138 -6.62 -4.01 15.77
#